data_AF-A0A7J5E3L9-F1
#
_entry.id   AF-A0A7J5E3L9-F1
#
_cell.length_a   1.000
_cell.length_b   1.000
_cell.length_c   1.000
_cell.angle_alpha   90.00
_cell.angle_beta   90.00
_cell.angle_gamma   90.00
#
_symmetry.space_group_name_H-M   'P 1'
#
loop_
_entity.id
_entity.type
_entity.pdbx_description
1 polymer ?
#
loop_
_entity_poly.entity_id
_entity_poly.type
_entity_poly.pdbx_seq_one_letter_code
_entity_poly.pdbx_strand_id
1 'polypeptide(L)'
;MGGPRRVLATADAAGAACGAIVLVLVLMVSGCGGSDGGGRSAAPAATAAPAPAPSSVPPTAAPTTPGATDRPTEVSRDSGARADVPTVEIMAQLARRAERIAKRLPQAPVPAGIDRGSNRALGYQLLLEFGFPADQWRYLDALWARESGWNHLAENPSSGAYGIPQSLPATKMAVVGSDWRTNPETQIRWGLAYIAARYGSAQKAWEHSERVGWY
;
A
#
# COMPACT_ATOMS: atom_id res chain seq x y z
N MET A 1 46.48 -59.52 11.12
CA MET A 1 45.26 -58.70 10.97
C MET A 1 45.60 -57.46 10.14
N GLY A 2 44.90 -57.24 9.02
CA GLY A 2 44.50 -55.89 8.58
C GLY A 2 45.42 -55.02 7.69
N GLY A 3 45.62 -55.41 6.42
CA GLY A 3 45.42 -54.55 5.23
C GLY A 3 46.45 -53.46 4.81
N PRO A 4 46.74 -53.31 3.50
CA PRO A 4 47.56 -52.20 2.95
C PRO A 4 46.76 -50.91 2.73
N ARG A 5 47.39 -49.75 2.90
CA ARG A 5 46.78 -48.42 2.67
C ARG A 5 47.24 -47.77 1.36
N ARG A 6 46.24 -47.67 0.48
CA ARG A 6 45.87 -46.56 -0.44
C ARG A 6 46.63 -46.38 -1.77
N VAL A 7 45.90 -46.74 -2.82
CA VAL A 7 45.97 -46.27 -4.21
C VAL A 7 44.92 -45.16 -4.41
N LEU A 8 45.12 -44.36 -5.47
CA LEU A 8 44.22 -43.45 -6.22
C LEU A 8 44.54 -41.95 -6.00
N ALA A 9 45.19 -41.27 -6.95
CA ALA A 9 44.81 -40.93 -8.33
C ALA A 9 43.83 -39.74 -8.43
N THR A 10 44.41 -38.63 -8.92
CA THR A 10 43.90 -37.61 -9.86
C THR A 10 42.41 -37.59 -10.22
N ALA A 11 41.81 -36.40 -10.20
CA ALA A 11 41.05 -35.90 -11.35
C ALA A 11 40.80 -34.38 -11.25
N ASP A 12 41.13 -33.74 -12.38
CA ASP A 12 40.88 -32.39 -12.82
C ASP A 12 39.37 -32.12 -12.97
N ALA A 13 38.89 -30.93 -12.61
CA ALA A 13 37.51 -30.51 -12.85
C ALA A 13 37.47 -29.39 -13.88
N ALA A 14 36.96 -29.75 -15.06
CA ALA A 14 36.73 -28.91 -16.22
C ALA A 14 35.68 -27.82 -15.96
N GLY A 15 35.95 -26.60 -16.45
CA GLY A 15 34.98 -25.53 -16.63
C GLY A 15 35.02 -25.03 -18.07
N ALA A 16 34.17 -25.61 -18.94
CA ALA A 16 34.00 -25.19 -20.32
C ALA A 16 32.88 -24.13 -20.43
N ALA A 17 33.23 -22.97 -20.99
CA ALA A 17 32.33 -21.91 -21.40
C ALA A 17 31.70 -22.21 -22.78
N CYS A 18 30.46 -21.76 -22.98
CA CYS A 18 29.78 -21.44 -24.25
C CYS A 18 28.41 -20.86 -23.85
N GLY A 19 27.84 -19.80 -24.39
CA GLY A 19 28.02 -19.08 -25.64
C GLY A 19 26.63 -18.50 -25.95
N ALA A 20 26.53 -17.18 -26.15
CA ALA A 20 25.29 -16.46 -26.37
C ALA A 20 24.63 -16.81 -27.72
N ILE A 21 23.29 -16.90 -27.77
CA ILE A 21 22.51 -16.78 -29.02
C ILE A 21 21.22 -16.00 -28.74
N VAL A 22 21.15 -14.80 -29.32
CA VAL A 22 19.91 -14.02 -29.52
C VAL A 22 19.35 -14.44 -30.88
N LEU A 23 18.09 -14.87 -30.93
CA LEU A 23 17.36 -15.05 -32.19
C LEU A 23 16.07 -14.23 -32.14
N VAL A 24 16.07 -13.13 -32.89
CA VAL A 24 14.89 -12.35 -33.26
C VAL A 24 14.30 -13.00 -34.51
N LEU A 25 13.03 -13.39 -34.48
CA LEU A 25 12.29 -13.79 -35.67
C LEU A 25 11.04 -12.91 -35.82
N VAL A 26 11.08 -12.03 -36.82
CA VAL A 26 9.94 -11.26 -37.32
C VAL A 26 9.39 -12.02 -38.53
N LEU A 27 8.09 -12.31 -38.53
CA LEU A 27 7.35 -12.69 -39.73
C LEU A 27 6.10 -11.81 -39.83
N MET A 28 6.10 -10.96 -40.85
CA MET A 28 4.93 -10.27 -41.39
C MET A 28 4.11 -11.26 -42.22
N VAL A 29 2.79 -11.29 -42.02
CA VAL A 29 1.87 -11.83 -43.02
C VAL A 29 0.82 -10.78 -43.35
N SER A 30 0.81 -10.39 -44.63
CA SER A 30 -0.21 -9.58 -45.28
C SER A 30 -1.47 -10.41 -45.55
N GLY A 31 -2.63 -9.78 -45.42
CA GLY A 31 -3.91 -10.30 -45.90
C GLY A 31 -4.82 -9.15 -46.33
N CYS A 32 -5.05 -9.04 -47.64
CA CYS A 32 -6.05 -8.17 -48.26
C CYS A 32 -7.46 -8.77 -48.11
N GLY A 33 -8.47 -7.91 -47.94
CA GLY A 33 -9.87 -8.28 -48.08
C GLY A 33 -10.78 -7.08 -47.83
N GLY A 34 -11.29 -6.47 -48.89
CA GLY A 34 -12.37 -5.48 -48.82
C GLY A 34 -13.70 -6.14 -49.20
N SER A 35 -14.80 -5.67 -48.61
CA SER A 35 -16.16 -5.70 -49.19
C SER A 35 -17.10 -4.80 -48.37
N ASP A 36 -18.00 -4.16 -49.12
CA ASP A 36 -18.89 -3.04 -48.78
C ASP A 36 -20.03 -3.37 -47.79
N GLY A 37 -20.58 -2.33 -47.17
CA GLY A 37 -21.86 -2.42 -46.47
C GLY A 37 -22.23 -1.14 -45.72
N GLY A 38 -22.97 -0.25 -46.38
CA GLY A 38 -23.56 0.92 -45.74
C GLY A 38 -24.59 0.53 -44.67
N GLY A 39 -24.55 1.24 -43.54
CA GLY A 39 -25.52 1.10 -42.47
C GLY A 39 -25.36 2.21 -41.44
N ARG A 40 -26.21 3.25 -41.52
CA ARG A 40 -26.43 4.18 -40.41
C ARG A 40 -26.94 3.37 -39.22
N SER A 41 -26.26 3.43 -38.07
CA SER A 41 -26.90 3.20 -36.78
C SER A 41 -26.13 3.83 -35.64
N ALA A 42 -26.93 4.45 -34.78
CA ALA A 42 -26.59 5.25 -33.62
C ALA A 42 -25.71 4.53 -32.60
N ALA A 43 -24.93 5.33 -31.87
CA ALA A 43 -24.26 4.94 -30.65
C ALA A 43 -25.23 4.34 -29.63
N PRO A 44 -24.86 3.27 -28.91
CA PRO A 44 -25.43 3.02 -27.60
C PRO A 44 -24.58 3.73 -26.55
N ALA A 45 -25.18 4.73 -25.92
CA ALA A 45 -24.80 5.15 -24.58
C ALA A 45 -24.96 3.94 -23.65
N ALA A 46 -23.85 3.39 -23.18
CA ALA A 46 -23.85 2.40 -22.10
C ALA A 46 -23.80 3.15 -20.76
N THR A 47 -25.01 3.46 -20.29
CA THR A 47 -25.45 3.63 -18.90
C THR A 47 -24.39 3.43 -17.81
N ALA A 48 -24.07 4.54 -17.15
CA ALA A 48 -23.51 4.54 -15.81
C ALA A 48 -24.44 3.79 -14.85
N ALA A 49 -23.93 2.72 -14.23
CA ALA A 49 -24.58 2.08 -13.10
C ALA A 49 -24.26 2.85 -11.81
N PRO A 50 -25.24 3.06 -10.90
CA PRO A 50 -25.10 3.95 -9.76
C PRO A 50 -24.27 3.34 -8.63
N ALA A 51 -23.45 4.20 -8.01
CA ALA A 51 -22.75 3.94 -6.75
C ALA A 51 -23.74 3.61 -5.61
N PRO A 52 -23.41 2.70 -4.67
CA PRO A 52 -24.17 2.57 -3.44
C PRO A 52 -23.93 3.79 -2.53
N ALA A 53 -25.02 4.36 -2.04
CA ALA A 53 -25.06 5.54 -1.18
C ALA A 53 -24.37 5.32 0.18
N PRO A 54 -23.73 6.35 0.78
CA PRO A 54 -23.25 6.29 2.15
C PRO A 54 -24.41 6.42 3.15
N SER A 55 -24.42 5.55 4.15
CA SER A 55 -25.39 5.54 5.25
C SER A 55 -25.30 6.81 6.10
N SER A 56 -26.41 7.52 6.19
CA SER A 56 -26.63 8.68 7.07
C SER A 56 -26.93 8.22 8.50
N VAL A 57 -26.22 8.75 9.51
CA VAL A 57 -26.74 8.85 10.89
C VAL A 57 -26.22 10.15 11.54
N PRO A 58 -27.07 11.04 12.08
CA PRO A 58 -26.65 12.19 12.89
C PRO A 58 -26.73 11.87 14.40
N PRO A 59 -25.93 12.52 15.28
CA PRO A 59 -26.24 12.58 16.70
C PRO A 59 -26.85 13.92 17.12
N THR A 60 -27.99 13.83 17.80
CA THR A 60 -28.70 14.89 18.55
C THR A 60 -27.92 15.32 19.79
N ALA A 61 -28.02 16.61 20.15
CA ALA A 61 -27.32 17.24 21.27
C ALA A 61 -28.05 17.16 22.64
N ALA A 62 -27.22 17.10 23.71
CA ALA A 62 -27.36 17.70 25.07
C ALA A 62 -28.44 17.09 26.04
N PRO A 63 -28.25 17.09 27.40
CA PRO A 63 -27.87 18.26 28.21
C PRO A 63 -26.89 18.06 29.41
N THR A 64 -26.47 19.21 29.94
CA THR A 64 -25.59 19.52 31.10
C THR A 64 -26.28 19.34 32.46
N THR A 65 -25.53 19.01 33.54
CA THR A 65 -25.53 19.65 34.90
C THR A 65 -24.49 18.96 35.83
N PRO A 66 -23.80 19.68 36.76
CA PRO A 66 -22.61 19.20 37.48
C PRO A 66 -22.88 18.71 38.93
N GLY A 67 -21.99 17.86 39.46
CA GLY A 67 -22.01 17.44 40.87
C GLY A 67 -20.71 16.73 41.29
N ALA A 68 -20.16 17.14 42.44
CA ALA A 68 -18.85 16.80 42.96
C ALA A 68 -18.85 15.59 43.94
N THR A 69 -17.69 14.91 44.09
CA THR A 69 -17.03 14.44 45.33
C THR A 69 -16.44 13.00 45.28
N ASP A 70 -15.10 12.94 45.42
CA ASP A 70 -14.17 11.99 46.08
C ASP A 70 -14.27 10.43 45.95
N ARG A 71 -13.29 9.84 45.22
CA ARG A 71 -12.47 8.61 45.47
C ARG A 71 -13.11 7.20 45.67
N PRO A 72 -12.34 6.09 45.59
CA PRO A 72 -11.97 5.37 44.35
C PRO A 72 -12.38 3.88 44.36
N THR A 73 -13.14 3.40 43.37
CA THR A 73 -13.07 2.05 42.77
C THR A 73 -14.29 1.84 41.88
N GLU A 74 -14.10 1.70 40.57
CA GLU A 74 -14.52 0.50 39.81
C GLU A 74 -14.07 0.65 38.36
N VAL A 75 -13.42 -0.39 37.84
CA VAL A 75 -13.07 -0.54 36.43
C VAL A 75 -14.38 -0.69 35.65
N SER A 76 -14.95 0.44 35.24
CA SER A 76 -16.10 0.47 34.36
C SER A 76 -15.60 0.45 32.91
N ARG A 77 -15.90 -0.65 32.21
CA ARG A 77 -15.71 -0.79 30.77
C ARG A 77 -16.64 0.20 30.08
N ASP A 78 -16.10 1.32 29.63
CA ASP A 78 -16.79 2.23 28.73
C ASP A 78 -16.12 2.21 27.34
N SER A 79 -16.82 1.54 26.42
CA SER A 79 -17.00 1.93 25.02
C SER A 79 -15.79 2.48 24.26
N GLY A 80 -14.92 1.58 23.79
CA GLY A 80 -14.18 1.68 22.52
C GLY A 80 -13.80 3.08 22.06
N ALA A 81 -13.05 3.81 22.88
CA ALA A 81 -12.41 5.05 22.49
C ALA A 81 -11.61 4.81 21.19
N ARG A 82 -11.65 5.79 20.29
CA ARG A 82 -10.75 5.93 19.13
C ARG A 82 -9.36 5.49 19.57
N ALA A 83 -8.94 4.28 19.20
CA ALA A 83 -7.75 3.68 19.77
C ALA A 83 -6.59 4.65 19.63
N ASP A 84 -6.04 5.07 20.77
CA ASP A 84 -5.02 6.10 20.87
C ASP A 84 -3.91 5.78 19.87
N VAL A 85 -3.72 6.70 18.93
CA VAL A 85 -2.64 6.66 17.97
C VAL A 85 -1.34 6.74 18.78
N PRO A 86 -0.35 5.87 18.54
CA PRO A 86 0.97 6.05 19.13
C PRO A 86 1.45 7.47 18.81
N THR A 87 1.74 8.25 19.87
CA THR A 87 2.09 9.67 19.87
C THR A 87 2.88 10.10 18.63
N VAL A 88 2.61 11.30 18.11
CA VAL A 88 3.30 11.97 16.99
C VAL A 88 4.81 11.66 16.92
N GLU A 89 5.47 11.55 18.08
CA GLU A 89 6.87 11.15 18.21
C GLU A 89 7.19 9.73 17.72
N ILE A 90 6.39 8.72 18.07
CA ILE A 90 6.57 7.34 17.59
C ILE A 90 6.45 7.30 16.07
N MET A 91 5.48 8.03 15.52
CA MET A 91 5.29 8.16 14.08
C MET A 91 6.47 8.86 13.41
N ALA A 92 6.98 9.92 14.02
CA ALA A 92 8.17 10.61 13.54
C ALA A 92 9.41 9.71 13.61
N GLN A 93 9.56 8.88 14.66
CA GLN A 93 10.65 7.91 14.79
C GLN A 93 10.57 6.81 13.73
N LEU A 94 9.37 6.29 13.47
CA LEU A 94 9.15 5.29 12.42
C LEU A 94 9.41 5.87 11.04
N ALA A 95 8.95 7.10 10.77
CA ALA A 95 9.25 7.80 9.52
C ALA A 95 10.76 8.02 9.33
N ARG A 96 11.47 8.52 10.35
CA ARG A 96 12.93 8.68 10.32
C ARG A 96 13.65 7.34 10.14
N ARG A 97 13.14 6.26 10.73
CA ARG A 97 13.71 4.91 10.56
C ARG A 97 13.50 4.44 9.11
N ALA A 98 12.32 4.63 8.55
CA ALA A 98 12.01 4.30 7.16
C ALA A 98 12.92 5.05 6.17
N GLU A 99 13.11 6.36 6.35
CA GLU A 99 14.03 7.16 5.53
C GLU A 99 15.50 6.71 5.62
N ARG A 100 15.94 6.18 6.77
CA ARG A 100 17.31 5.66 6.89
C ARG A 100 17.48 4.31 6.23
N ILE A 101 16.47 3.44 6.31
CA ILE A 101 16.46 2.16 5.61
C ILE A 101 16.41 2.43 4.10
N ALA A 102 15.67 3.45 3.69
CA ALA A 102 15.56 3.93 2.32
C ALA A 102 16.85 4.25 1.62
N LYS A 103 17.67 5.08 2.26
CA LYS A 103 18.97 5.47 1.71
C LYS A 103 19.97 4.30 1.58
N ARG A 104 19.61 3.07 2.01
CA ARG A 104 20.51 1.90 2.09
C ARG A 104 20.05 0.68 1.30
N LEU A 105 18.82 0.64 0.77
CA LEU A 105 18.30 -0.53 0.05
C LEU A 105 18.46 -0.38 -1.48
N PRO A 106 18.86 -1.44 -2.20
CA PRO A 106 18.81 -1.45 -3.66
C PRO A 106 17.35 -1.38 -4.14
N GLN A 107 17.12 -0.67 -5.24
CA GLN A 107 15.80 -0.54 -5.86
C GLN A 107 15.26 -1.93 -6.23
N ALA A 108 14.18 -2.33 -5.56
CA ALA A 108 13.55 -3.61 -5.84
C ALA A 108 12.78 -3.54 -7.17
N PRO A 109 12.82 -4.60 -7.99
CA PRO A 109 12.06 -4.64 -9.24
C PRO A 109 10.55 -4.63 -8.94
N VAL A 110 9.83 -3.69 -9.56
CA VAL A 110 8.37 -3.59 -9.48
C VAL A 110 7.73 -4.79 -10.23
N PRO A 111 6.71 -5.46 -9.66
CA PRO A 111 5.99 -6.54 -10.30
C PRO A 111 5.43 -6.17 -11.68
N ALA A 112 5.38 -7.14 -12.59
CA ALA A 112 4.75 -6.96 -13.89
C ALA A 112 3.26 -6.57 -13.72
N GLY A 113 2.78 -5.63 -14.54
CA GLY A 113 1.39 -5.15 -14.50
C GLY A 113 1.13 -3.94 -13.59
N ILE A 114 2.16 -3.40 -12.92
CA ILE A 114 2.09 -2.08 -12.28
C ILE A 114 2.78 -1.07 -13.20
N ASP A 115 2.09 0.03 -13.51
CA ASP A 115 2.70 1.13 -14.26
C ASP A 115 3.83 1.77 -13.44
N ARG A 116 5.04 1.85 -14.02
CA ARG A 116 6.26 2.27 -13.31
C ARG A 116 6.22 3.74 -12.88
N GLY A 117 5.43 4.58 -13.55
CA GLY A 117 5.24 5.99 -13.18
C GLY A 117 4.12 6.22 -12.16
N SER A 118 3.39 5.16 -11.78
CA SER A 118 2.23 5.28 -10.89
C SER A 118 2.62 5.40 -9.42
N ASN A 119 1.74 6.03 -8.64
CA ASN A 119 1.82 6.03 -7.18
C ASN A 119 1.85 4.61 -6.58
N ARG A 120 1.27 3.64 -7.28
CA ARG A 120 1.24 2.22 -6.89
C ARG A 120 2.62 1.58 -7.06
N ALA A 121 3.37 1.89 -8.13
CA ALA A 121 4.76 1.45 -8.26
C ALA A 121 5.66 2.06 -7.18
N LEU A 122 5.51 3.36 -6.92
CA LEU A 122 6.18 4.05 -5.82
C LEU A 122 5.83 3.41 -4.47
N GLY A 123 4.56 3.08 -4.25
CA GLY A 123 4.07 2.38 -3.06
C GLY A 123 4.72 1.03 -2.83
N TYR A 124 4.87 0.23 -3.89
CA TYR A 124 5.54 -1.07 -3.81
C TYR A 124 7.01 -0.93 -3.42
N GLN A 125 7.73 -0.01 -4.08
CA GLN A 125 9.14 0.27 -3.77
C GLN A 125 9.29 0.71 -2.32
N LEU A 126 8.48 1.69 -1.88
CA LEU A 126 8.51 2.21 -0.52
C LEU A 126 8.10 1.17 0.52
N LEU A 127 7.18 0.25 0.21
CA LEU A 127 6.80 -0.85 1.10
C LEU A 127 8.00 -1.75 1.42
N LEU A 128 8.74 -2.15 0.39
CA LEU A 128 9.95 -2.98 0.55
C LEU A 128 11.05 -2.20 1.25
N GLU A 129 11.21 -0.94 0.86
CA GLU A 129 12.16 0.00 1.42
C GLU A 129 11.92 0.25 2.92
N PHE A 130 10.66 0.31 3.33
CA PHE A 130 10.25 0.46 4.72
C PHE A 130 10.59 -0.80 5.56
N GLY A 131 10.76 -1.95 4.91
CA GLY A 131 11.09 -3.22 5.55
C GLY A 131 9.90 -4.16 5.71
N PHE A 132 8.76 -3.87 5.08
CA PHE A 132 7.70 -4.87 4.97
C PHE A 132 8.06 -5.91 3.92
N PRO A 133 7.77 -7.20 4.17
CA PRO A 133 8.00 -8.23 3.17
C PRO A 133 7.08 -8.05 1.96
N ALA A 134 7.54 -8.52 0.80
CA ALA A 134 6.81 -8.37 -0.47
C ALA A 134 5.41 -8.98 -0.45
N ASP A 135 5.16 -9.99 0.40
CA ASP A 135 3.84 -10.59 0.55
C ASP A 135 2.79 -9.65 1.16
N GLN A 136 3.22 -8.57 1.83
CA GLN A 136 2.33 -7.53 2.35
C GLN A 136 1.70 -6.68 1.24
N TRP A 137 2.29 -6.69 0.04
CA TRP A 137 1.87 -5.83 -1.06
C TRP A 137 0.39 -5.96 -1.39
N ARG A 138 -0.12 -7.19 -1.52
CA ARG A 138 -1.53 -7.42 -1.89
C ARG A 138 -2.52 -6.76 -0.92
N TYR A 139 -2.16 -6.68 0.36
CA TYR A 139 -3.00 -6.11 1.40
C TYR A 139 -2.92 -4.59 1.40
N LEU A 140 -1.71 -4.02 1.25
CA LEU A 140 -1.54 -2.58 1.10
C LEU A 140 -2.25 -2.06 -0.14
N ASP A 141 -2.11 -2.79 -1.25
CA ASP A 141 -2.70 -2.42 -2.53
C ASP A 141 -4.22 -2.41 -2.47
N ALA A 142 -4.83 -3.46 -1.93
CA ALA A 142 -6.28 -3.50 -1.71
C ALA A 142 -6.75 -2.38 -0.77
N LEU A 143 -6.01 -2.15 0.32
CA LEU A 143 -6.32 -1.12 1.30
C LEU A 143 -6.36 0.26 0.66
N TRP A 144 -5.26 0.72 0.07
CA TRP A 144 -5.19 2.07 -0.50
C TRP A 144 -5.94 2.22 -1.82
N ALA A 145 -6.23 1.13 -2.53
CA ALA A 145 -7.20 1.15 -3.61
C ALA A 145 -8.61 1.49 -3.10
N ARG A 146 -9.04 0.93 -1.95
CA ARG A 146 -10.31 1.32 -1.31
C ARG A 146 -10.28 2.76 -0.79
N GLU A 147 -9.20 3.17 -0.15
CA GLU A 147 -9.12 4.50 0.48
C GLU A 147 -9.18 5.64 -0.56
N SER A 148 -8.44 5.52 -1.65
CA SER A 148 -8.23 6.64 -2.57
C SER A 148 -8.07 6.24 -4.03
N GLY A 149 -8.07 4.95 -4.35
CA GLY A 149 -7.65 4.48 -5.66
C GLY A 149 -6.20 4.86 -5.98
N TRP A 150 -5.34 4.95 -4.95
CA TRP A 150 -3.96 5.47 -5.07
C TRP A 150 -3.84 6.94 -5.52
N ASN A 151 -4.91 7.73 -5.43
CA ASN A 151 -4.87 9.15 -5.77
C ASN A 151 -4.37 10.01 -4.59
N HIS A 152 -3.16 10.56 -4.74
CA HIS A 152 -2.54 11.45 -3.75
C HIS A 152 -3.23 12.80 -3.55
N LEU A 153 -4.17 13.15 -4.42
CA LEU A 153 -5.00 14.36 -4.29
C LEU A 153 -6.43 14.03 -3.83
N ALA A 154 -6.73 12.76 -3.52
CA ALA A 154 -8.06 12.38 -3.05
C ALA A 154 -8.39 13.10 -1.74
N GLU A 155 -9.50 13.82 -1.72
CA GLU A 155 -10.05 14.45 -0.53
C GLU A 155 -11.48 13.98 -0.34
N ASN A 156 -11.80 13.49 0.85
CA ASN A 156 -13.17 13.19 1.24
C ASN A 156 -13.83 14.50 1.70
N PRO A 157 -14.81 15.06 0.98
CA PRO A 157 -15.38 16.37 1.30
C PRO A 157 -16.11 16.40 2.64
N SER A 158 -16.63 15.24 3.07
CA SER A 158 -17.43 15.10 4.29
C SER A 158 -16.56 15.10 5.55
N SER A 159 -15.38 14.48 5.48
CA SER A 159 -14.51 14.25 6.64
C SER A 159 -13.21 15.07 6.61
N GLY A 160 -12.78 15.53 5.43
CA GLY A 160 -11.46 16.13 5.21
C GLY A 160 -10.30 15.12 5.20
N ALA A 161 -10.59 13.81 5.13
CA ALA A 161 -9.56 12.79 4.95
C ALA A 161 -8.85 12.99 3.61
N TYR A 162 -7.51 12.89 3.59
CA TYR A 162 -6.72 13.33 2.44
C TYR A 162 -5.64 12.33 2.02
N GLY A 163 -5.38 12.31 0.72
CA GLY A 163 -4.27 11.63 0.07
C GLY A 163 -4.44 10.13 -0.03
N ILE A 164 -3.37 9.46 -0.45
CA ILE A 164 -3.32 8.00 -0.63
C ILE A 164 -3.84 7.24 0.61
N PRO A 165 -3.36 7.55 1.83
CA PRO A 165 -3.77 6.81 3.03
C PRO A 165 -5.07 7.31 3.66
N GLN A 166 -5.71 8.36 3.12
CA GLN A 166 -6.87 9.04 3.71
C GLN A 166 -6.64 9.48 5.17
N SER A 167 -5.54 10.22 5.40
CA SER A 167 -5.16 10.67 6.74
C SER A 167 -6.15 11.70 7.32
N LEU A 168 -6.51 11.53 8.60
CA LEU A 168 -7.38 12.46 9.34
C LEU A 168 -6.82 12.82 10.73
N PRO A 169 -6.54 14.12 11.01
CA PRO A 169 -6.38 15.19 10.04
C PRO A 169 -5.16 14.97 9.13
N ALA A 170 -5.25 15.45 7.89
CA ALA A 170 -4.20 15.34 6.89
C ALA A 170 -2.85 15.93 7.33
N THR A 171 -2.89 16.95 8.21
CA THR A 171 -1.70 17.62 8.78
C THR A 171 -0.79 16.69 9.56
N LYS A 172 -1.25 15.50 9.97
CA LYS A 172 -0.39 14.46 10.57
C LYS A 172 0.75 14.02 9.66
N MET A 173 0.59 14.14 8.33
CA MET A 173 1.63 13.80 7.36
C MET A 173 2.80 14.81 7.36
N ALA A 174 2.61 16.00 7.95
CA ALA A 174 3.66 17.03 8.05
C ALA A 174 4.90 16.59 8.86
N VAL A 175 4.78 15.55 9.70
CA VAL A 175 5.92 14.98 10.43
C VAL A 175 6.94 14.30 9.52
N VAL A 176 6.52 13.90 8.31
CA VAL A 176 7.37 13.29 7.30
C VAL A 176 7.92 14.35 6.37
N GLY A 177 7.07 15.28 5.92
CA GLY A 177 7.47 16.37 5.04
C GLY A 177 6.41 17.46 4.98
N SER A 178 6.83 18.72 4.91
CA SER A 178 5.92 19.87 4.81
C SER A 178 5.14 19.92 3.49
N ASP A 179 5.59 19.18 2.48
CA ASP A 179 5.02 19.06 1.13
C ASP A 179 3.96 17.95 1.00
N TRP A 180 3.50 17.39 2.12
CA TRP A 180 2.56 16.26 2.17
C TRP A 180 1.29 16.42 1.32
N ARG A 181 0.87 17.66 1.05
CA ARG A 181 -0.35 17.93 0.29
C ARG A 181 -0.20 17.63 -1.20
N THR A 182 1.01 17.62 -1.75
CA THR A 182 1.23 17.36 -3.18
C THR A 182 2.26 16.28 -3.45
N ASN A 183 2.96 15.78 -2.43
CA ASN A 183 3.98 14.76 -2.58
C ASN A 183 3.46 13.35 -2.22
N PRO A 184 3.27 12.44 -3.21
CA PRO A 184 2.82 11.08 -2.94
C PRO A 184 3.83 10.26 -2.11
N GLU A 185 5.14 10.50 -2.23
CA GLU A 185 6.15 9.83 -1.42
C GLU A 185 5.96 10.15 0.07
N THR A 186 5.77 11.42 0.41
CA THR A 186 5.50 11.86 1.79
C THR A 186 4.27 11.17 2.36
N GLN A 187 3.19 11.09 1.57
CA GLN A 187 1.94 10.42 1.98
C GLN A 187 2.13 8.92 2.19
N ILE A 188 2.81 8.23 1.27
CA ILE A 188 3.06 6.79 1.35
C ILE A 188 3.96 6.46 2.55
N ARG A 189 5.06 7.20 2.75
CA ARG A 189 5.95 7.00 3.90
C ARG A 189 5.21 7.16 5.22
N TRP A 190 4.37 8.18 5.34
CA TRP A 190 3.52 8.36 6.52
C TRP A 190 2.53 7.21 6.71
N GLY A 191 1.84 6.80 5.65
CA GLY A 191 0.86 5.71 5.69
C GLY A 191 1.48 4.37 6.10
N LEU A 192 2.67 4.04 5.58
CA LEU A 192 3.43 2.84 5.98
C LEU A 192 3.83 2.90 7.47
N ALA A 193 4.30 4.05 7.94
CA ALA A 193 4.61 4.25 9.36
C ALA A 193 3.37 4.06 10.24
N TYR A 194 2.21 4.54 9.79
CA TYR A 194 0.96 4.44 10.54
C TYR A 194 0.49 3.00 10.62
N ILE A 195 0.55 2.27 9.50
CA ILE A 195 0.24 0.84 9.45
C ILE A 195 1.15 0.06 10.40
N ALA A 196 2.45 0.32 10.37
CA ALA A 196 3.40 -0.33 11.27
C ALA A 196 3.12 -0.03 12.75
N ALA A 197 2.83 1.22 13.09
CA ALA A 197 2.59 1.65 14.47
C ALA A 197 1.30 1.07 15.05
N ARG A 198 0.22 1.05 14.26
CA ARG A 198 -1.14 0.70 14.73
C ARG A 198 -1.49 -0.77 14.54
N TYR A 199 -1.05 -1.36 13.43
CA TYR A 199 -1.41 -2.73 13.04
C TYR A 199 -0.24 -3.69 13.05
N GLY A 200 0.98 -3.18 12.93
CA GLY A 200 2.21 -3.98 12.79
C GLY A 200 2.43 -4.56 11.39
N SER A 201 1.38 -4.74 10.58
CA SER A 201 1.48 -5.23 9.20
C SER A 201 0.33 -4.72 8.31
N ALA A 202 0.56 -4.69 6.99
CA ALA A 202 -0.47 -4.32 6.01
C ALA A 202 -1.63 -5.32 6.01
N GLN A 203 -1.34 -6.61 6.21
CA GLN A 203 -2.37 -7.64 6.36
C GLN A 203 -3.34 -7.32 7.51
N LYS A 204 -2.82 -7.00 8.70
CA LYS A 204 -3.66 -6.69 9.87
C LYS A 204 -4.46 -5.40 9.68
N ALA A 205 -3.88 -4.41 9.00
CA ALA A 205 -4.60 -3.18 8.64
C ALA A 205 -5.77 -3.47 7.69
N TRP A 206 -5.52 -4.26 6.63
CA TRP A 206 -6.56 -4.68 5.69
C TRP A 206 -7.67 -5.47 6.37
N GLU A 207 -7.34 -6.49 7.17
CA GLU A 207 -8.31 -7.30 7.92
C GLU A 207 -9.14 -6.47 8.91
N HIS A 208 -8.54 -5.44 9.52
CA HIS A 208 -9.29 -4.51 10.36
C HIS A 208 -10.29 -3.70 9.53
N SER A 209 -9.86 -3.18 8.39
CA SER A 209 -10.71 -2.36 7.53
C SER A 209 -11.83 -3.13 6.84
N GLU A 210 -11.62 -4.40 6.49
CA GLU A 210 -12.70 -5.30 6.05
C GLU A 210 -13.81 -5.47 7.11
N ARG A 211 -13.45 -5.43 8.40
CA ARG A 211 -14.40 -5.61 9.50
C ARG A 211 -15.06 -4.30 9.95
N VAL A 212 -14.33 -3.19 9.95
CA VAL A 212 -14.76 -1.94 10.60
C VAL A 212 -15.00 -0.80 9.60
N GLY A 213 -14.56 -0.94 8.35
CA GLY A 213 -14.70 0.07 7.31
C GLY A 213 -13.66 1.20 7.36
N TRP A 214 -12.68 1.13 8.27
CA TRP A 214 -11.57 2.08 8.38
C TRP A 214 -10.30 1.38 8.87
N TYR A 215 -9.13 2.02 8.78
CA TYR A 215 -7.87 1.60 9.42
C TYR A 215 -7.14 2.82 10.01
#